data_AF-A0A7L2CB12-F1
#
_entry.id   AF-A0A7L2CB12-F1
#
_cell.length_a   1.000
_cell.length_b   1.000
_cell.length_c   1.000
_cell.angle_alpha   90.00
_cell.angle_beta   90.00
_cell.angle_gamma   90.00
#
_symmetry.space_group_name_H-M   'P 1'
#
loop_
_entity.id
_entity.type
_entity.pdbx_description
1 polymer ?
#
loop_
_entity_poly.entity_id
_entity_poly.type
_entity_poly.pdbx_seq_one_letter_code
_entity_poly.pdbx_strand_id
1 'polypeptide(L)'
;DVSRKHPSWREQAPWLSALVNAVGTGVPARGSLGGSAGPAGWNPPRCGVPDLPPLPDGRSGRYRQKRFVLSGGRWDRNNLTYKIIRFPWQLVKAEVRRTIEEALKVWSDVTPLTFTEVQEGRADIVIDFTRYWHGDNLPFDGPGGILAHAFFPKTHREGDVHFDYDETWTIGNNLGTDLLQVAAHEFGHVLGLQHTAVSKSLMSPFYIFRYPLSLSEDDKQGIQYLYGKPSPDPAPTPTQPAELPQPDLETNEITNVEAVQPDACHTAFDAAATIRGELFFFRSRFVWRLRAGRLQDGYPALASRHWQGIPPAVDATFEDPLGNIWFFQDSQYWIYDGERRVSGPTPVVELGLPASPVQAALVWGAEKNKIYIFSGGNYWRFNAQRRQVDNIYPRAMADWRGVPPEIDAAFQDELGFAYFLRGQDYWKFDPVQVKVLEGYPRQVSQDFFGCTPSS
;
A
#
# COMPACT_ATOMS: atom_id res chain seq x y z
N ASP A 1 -78.02 0.85 4.53
CA ASP A 1 -77.39 2.10 4.96
C ASP A 1 -75.98 2.23 4.40
N VAL A 2 -75.77 3.34 3.68
CA VAL A 2 -74.54 4.11 3.46
C VAL A 2 -73.25 3.41 2.98
N SER A 3 -73.02 3.54 1.67
CA SER A 3 -71.82 4.06 0.98
C SER A 3 -70.48 4.21 1.73
N ARG A 4 -69.39 3.68 1.15
CA ARG A 4 -68.33 4.47 0.47
C ARG A 4 -67.20 3.61 -0.11
N LYS A 5 -66.81 3.94 -1.34
CA LYS A 5 -65.66 3.46 -2.13
C LYS A 5 -64.33 3.97 -1.56
N HIS A 6 -63.23 3.24 -1.75
CA HIS A 6 -61.95 3.75 -2.28
C HIS A 6 -61.10 2.59 -2.89
N PRO A 7 -60.19 2.89 -3.83
CA PRO A 7 -59.83 2.01 -4.96
C PRO A 7 -58.52 1.23 -4.80
N SER A 8 -58.37 0.23 -5.68
CA SER A 8 -57.16 -0.54 -5.96
C SER A 8 -56.00 0.29 -6.52
N TRP A 9 -54.75 -0.07 -6.18
CA TRP A 9 -53.61 -0.05 -7.11
C TRP A 9 -52.64 -1.20 -6.81
N ARG A 10 -52.00 -1.65 -7.89
CA ARG A 10 -51.20 -2.87 -8.10
C ARG A 10 -49.76 -2.78 -7.58
N GLU A 11 -49.17 -3.98 -7.49
CA GLU A 11 -47.76 -4.35 -7.74
C GLU A 11 -46.68 -3.95 -6.72
N GLN A 12 -46.17 -4.96 -6.01
CA GLN A 12 -44.80 -5.14 -5.47
C GLN A 12 -44.77 -6.54 -4.83
N ALA A 13 -43.74 -7.37 -4.84
CA ALA A 13 -42.55 -7.64 -5.65
C ALA A 13 -42.15 -9.08 -5.22
N PRO A 14 -41.65 -9.96 -6.10
CA PRO A 14 -41.43 -11.38 -5.79
C PRO A 14 -40.08 -11.59 -5.07
N TRP A 15 -40.07 -11.57 -3.74
CA TRP A 15 -38.88 -11.95 -2.96
C TRP A 15 -39.18 -12.76 -1.69
N LEU A 16 -40.45 -13.13 -1.44
CA LEU A 16 -40.84 -13.88 -0.24
C LEU A 16 -40.81 -15.42 -0.38
N SER A 17 -40.32 -15.97 -1.49
CA SER A 17 -40.41 -17.43 -1.76
C SER A 17 -39.11 -18.22 -1.60
N ALA A 18 -38.06 -17.69 -0.95
CA ALA A 18 -36.78 -18.39 -0.79
C ALA A 18 -36.31 -18.60 0.66
N LEU A 19 -37.19 -18.56 1.66
CA LEU A 19 -36.81 -18.71 3.08
C LEU A 19 -37.56 -19.80 3.87
N VAL A 20 -38.24 -20.72 3.19
CA VAL A 20 -38.87 -21.86 3.89
C VAL A 20 -38.63 -23.14 3.09
N ASN A 21 -37.57 -23.88 3.43
CA ASN A 21 -37.51 -25.35 3.43
C ASN A 21 -36.10 -25.84 3.82
N ALA A 22 -35.84 -25.93 5.12
CA ALA A 22 -34.79 -26.79 5.67
C ALA A 22 -35.06 -27.12 7.14
N VAL A 23 -36.23 -27.69 7.44
CA VAL A 23 -36.42 -28.50 8.66
C VAL A 23 -37.10 -29.79 8.23
N GLY A 24 -36.33 -30.87 8.26
CA GLY A 24 -36.79 -32.21 7.91
C GLY A 24 -35.77 -33.24 8.39
N THR A 25 -36.08 -33.86 9.52
CA THR A 25 -35.39 -34.97 10.17
C THR A 25 -35.34 -36.22 9.27
N GLY A 26 -34.19 -36.91 9.20
CA GLY A 26 -34.12 -38.26 8.63
C GLY A 26 -32.73 -38.69 8.10
N VAL A 27 -32.06 -39.59 8.82
CA VAL A 27 -31.05 -40.55 8.29
C VAL A 27 -31.83 -41.68 7.57
N PRO A 28 -31.37 -42.45 6.53
CA PRO A 28 -30.00 -42.78 6.03
C PRO A 28 -29.78 -42.72 4.50
N ALA A 29 -28.52 -42.89 4.03
CA ALA A 29 -28.09 -43.99 3.13
C ALA A 29 -26.82 -43.64 2.32
N ARG A 30 -25.83 -44.53 2.39
CA ARG A 30 -24.68 -44.64 1.48
C ARG A 30 -25.18 -44.85 0.04
N GLY A 31 -24.83 -43.95 -0.86
CA GLY A 31 -24.99 -44.11 -2.30
C GLY A 31 -23.86 -43.36 -3.01
N SER A 32 -22.81 -44.08 -3.35
CA SER A 32 -21.68 -43.56 -4.13
C SER A 32 -22.12 -43.35 -5.58
N LEU A 33 -22.05 -42.11 -6.05
CA LEU A 33 -21.87 -41.80 -7.46
C LEU A 33 -20.61 -40.95 -7.56
N GLY A 34 -19.54 -41.60 -8.02
CA GLY A 34 -18.26 -40.97 -8.29
C GLY A 34 -18.37 -40.00 -9.46
N GLY A 35 -17.99 -38.76 -9.19
CA GLY A 35 -17.64 -37.74 -10.17
C GLY A 35 -16.47 -36.96 -9.59
N SER A 36 -15.25 -37.38 -9.92
CA SER A 36 -13.95 -36.72 -9.73
C SER A 36 -13.88 -35.61 -8.67
N ALA A 37 -13.44 -35.97 -7.46
CA ALA A 37 -12.74 -35.04 -6.60
C ALA A 37 -11.39 -34.70 -7.27
N GLY A 38 -11.34 -33.55 -7.97
CA GLY A 38 -10.10 -32.87 -8.30
C GLY A 38 -9.47 -32.28 -7.03
N PRO A 39 -8.18 -31.86 -7.07
CA PRO A 39 -7.50 -31.31 -5.91
C PRO A 39 -8.24 -30.03 -5.47
N ALA A 40 -8.29 -29.78 -4.16
CA ALA A 40 -8.96 -28.65 -3.51
C ALA A 40 -9.02 -27.39 -4.41
N GLY A 41 -10.24 -27.08 -4.88
CA GLY A 41 -10.50 -25.92 -5.71
C GLY A 41 -10.14 -24.66 -4.94
N TRP A 42 -9.28 -23.83 -5.54
CA TRP A 42 -8.95 -22.52 -5.02
C TRP A 42 -10.23 -21.69 -4.88
N ASN A 43 -10.65 -21.40 -3.66
CA ASN A 43 -11.72 -20.45 -3.38
C ASN A 43 -11.06 -19.11 -3.04
N PRO A 44 -10.97 -18.15 -3.99
CA PRO A 44 -10.28 -16.89 -3.75
C PRO A 44 -10.99 -16.11 -2.62
N PRO A 45 -10.24 -15.46 -1.71
CA PRO A 45 -10.83 -14.65 -0.65
C PRO A 45 -11.76 -13.57 -1.22
N ARG A 46 -12.90 -13.34 -0.57
CA ARG A 46 -13.96 -12.48 -1.08
C ARG A 46 -14.72 -11.76 0.03
N CYS A 47 -15.50 -10.76 -0.37
CA CYS A 47 -16.55 -10.19 0.46
C CYS A 47 -17.71 -11.20 0.63
N GLY A 48 -18.29 -11.22 1.84
CA GLY A 48 -19.42 -12.07 2.24
C GLY A 48 -20.78 -11.58 1.76
N VAL A 49 -20.85 -10.36 1.21
CA VAL A 49 -22.08 -9.82 0.62
C VAL A 49 -22.46 -10.65 -0.62
N PRO A 50 -23.74 -11.07 -0.77
CA PRO A 50 -24.16 -11.84 -1.95
C PRO A 50 -24.07 -11.04 -3.25
N ASP A 51 -23.59 -11.70 -4.31
CA ASP A 51 -23.62 -11.17 -5.67
C ASP A 51 -25.06 -11.14 -6.18
N LEU A 52 -25.44 -10.10 -6.93
CA LEU A 52 -26.71 -10.13 -7.64
C LEU A 52 -26.67 -11.20 -8.74
N PRO A 53 -27.74 -12.00 -8.91
CA PRO A 53 -27.79 -12.96 -10.00
C PRO A 53 -27.65 -12.22 -11.34
N PRO A 54 -26.94 -12.82 -12.33
CA PRO A 54 -26.96 -12.30 -13.70
C PRO A 54 -28.42 -12.17 -14.12
N LEU A 55 -28.83 -10.96 -14.51
CA LEU A 55 -30.16 -10.76 -15.08
C LEU A 55 -30.31 -11.76 -16.24
N PRO A 56 -31.38 -12.57 -16.28
CA PRO A 56 -31.54 -13.57 -17.32
C PRO A 56 -31.55 -12.89 -18.68
N ASP A 57 -30.56 -13.24 -19.50
CA ASP A 57 -30.49 -12.90 -20.93
C ASP A 57 -31.83 -13.30 -21.58
N GLY A 58 -32.55 -12.33 -22.14
CA GLY A 58 -33.77 -12.68 -22.89
C GLY A 58 -34.81 -11.61 -23.19
N ARG A 59 -34.61 -10.32 -22.90
CA ARG A 59 -35.50 -9.28 -23.48
C ARG A 59 -34.72 -8.08 -23.99
N SER A 60 -34.48 -8.12 -25.31
CA SER A 60 -34.21 -6.97 -26.16
C SER A 60 -35.12 -5.80 -25.80
N GLY A 61 -34.56 -4.78 -25.17
CA GLY A 61 -35.22 -3.53 -24.85
C GLY A 61 -34.18 -2.48 -24.56
N ARG A 62 -34.16 -1.40 -25.33
CA ARG A 62 -33.19 -0.29 -25.29
C ARG A 62 -33.18 0.44 -23.94
N TYR A 63 -32.54 -0.13 -22.93
CA TYR A 63 -32.15 0.58 -21.71
C TYR A 63 -30.62 0.56 -21.62
N ARG A 64 -30.01 1.75 -21.56
CA ARG A 64 -28.59 1.93 -21.29
C ARG A 64 -28.19 1.04 -20.11
N GLN A 65 -27.35 0.04 -20.36
CA GLN A 65 -26.67 -0.71 -19.30
C GLN A 65 -25.91 0.31 -18.44
N LYS A 66 -26.35 0.48 -17.18
CA LYS A 66 -25.62 1.29 -16.20
C LYS A 66 -24.40 0.47 -15.78
N ARG A 67 -23.23 1.10 -15.75
CA ARG A 67 -21.94 0.42 -15.56
C ARG A 67 -21.69 -0.02 -14.11
N PHE A 68 -22.37 0.61 -13.14
CA PHE A 68 -22.28 0.34 -11.70
C PHE A 68 -23.59 -0.27 -11.14
N VAL A 69 -23.46 -1.06 -10.08
CA VAL A 69 -24.58 -1.76 -9.42
C VAL A 69 -24.88 -1.09 -8.08
N LEU A 70 -26.16 -0.80 -7.82
CA LEU A 70 -26.61 -0.20 -6.56
C LEU A 70 -27.53 -1.19 -5.83
N SER A 71 -27.47 -1.22 -4.50
CA SER A 71 -28.41 -2.00 -3.68
C SER A 71 -29.79 -1.35 -3.56
N GLY A 72 -29.95 -0.09 -3.96
CA GLY A 72 -31.22 0.65 -3.94
C GLY A 72 -31.45 1.54 -2.71
N GLY A 73 -30.48 1.64 -1.79
CA GLY A 73 -30.49 2.53 -0.63
C GLY A 73 -29.31 3.51 -0.62
N ARG A 74 -29.48 4.66 0.03
CA ARG A 74 -28.42 5.64 0.35
C ARG A 74 -28.72 6.28 1.70
N TRP A 75 -27.71 6.84 2.35
CA TRP A 75 -27.94 7.70 3.51
C TRP A 75 -28.68 8.98 3.11
N ASP A 76 -29.63 9.42 3.92
CA ASP A 76 -30.35 10.68 3.69
C ASP A 76 -29.56 11.92 4.17
N ARG A 77 -28.39 11.70 4.79
CA ARG A 77 -27.48 12.71 5.33
C ARG A 77 -26.07 12.48 4.81
N ASN A 78 -25.26 13.55 4.80
CA ASN A 78 -23.89 13.50 4.32
C ASN A 78 -22.84 13.43 5.45
N ASN A 79 -23.17 13.91 6.64
CA ASN A 79 -22.30 13.79 7.81
C ASN A 79 -22.67 12.52 8.56
N LEU A 80 -21.79 11.53 8.51
CA LEU A 80 -21.95 10.21 9.09
C LEU A 80 -20.95 10.04 10.25
N THR A 81 -21.40 9.38 11.30
CA THR A 81 -20.58 9.04 12.46
C THR A 81 -20.20 7.56 12.41
N TYR A 82 -18.99 7.23 12.84
CA TYR A 82 -18.56 5.82 12.93
C TYR A 82 -17.95 5.50 14.28
N LYS A 83 -18.01 4.24 14.68
CA LYS A 83 -17.35 3.73 15.90
C LYS A 83 -16.77 2.34 15.69
N ILE A 84 -15.66 2.07 16.36
CA ILE A 84 -14.99 0.76 16.35
C ILE A 84 -15.25 0.06 17.68
N ILE A 85 -15.94 -1.09 17.65
CA ILE A 85 -16.33 -1.85 18.85
C ILE A 85 -15.20 -2.74 19.33
N ARG A 86 -14.65 -3.56 18.44
CA ARG A 86 -13.50 -4.45 18.71
C ARG A 86 -12.37 -4.16 17.72
N PHE A 87 -11.16 -4.53 18.11
CA PHE A 87 -9.95 -4.37 17.31
C PHE A 87 -9.30 -5.75 17.09
N PRO A 88 -8.67 -5.98 15.93
CA PRO A 88 -7.90 -7.20 15.69
C PRO A 88 -6.67 -7.23 16.63
N TRP A 89 -6.32 -8.41 17.15
CA TRP A 89 -5.21 -8.54 18.10
C TRP A 89 -3.83 -8.36 17.44
N GLN A 90 -3.74 -8.56 16.13
CA GLN A 90 -2.51 -8.51 15.35
C GLN A 90 -2.01 -7.07 15.11
N LEU A 91 -2.88 -6.06 15.24
CA LEU A 91 -2.60 -4.67 14.85
C LEU A 91 -2.74 -3.72 16.04
N VAL A 92 -1.96 -2.64 16.03
CA VAL A 92 -2.04 -1.60 17.06
C VAL A 92 -3.33 -0.80 16.86
N LYS A 93 -4.10 -0.56 17.92
CA LYS A 93 -5.39 0.16 17.84
C LYS A 93 -5.30 1.52 17.14
N ALA A 94 -4.18 2.24 17.32
CA ALA A 94 -3.94 3.52 16.67
C ALA A 94 -3.76 3.38 15.15
N GLU A 95 -3.10 2.31 14.70
CA GLU A 95 -2.95 2.01 13.27
C GLU A 95 -4.30 1.63 12.66
N VAL A 96 -5.08 0.79 13.34
CA VAL A 96 -6.44 0.42 12.90
C VAL A 96 -7.31 1.66 12.74
N ARG A 97 -7.34 2.58 13.71
CA ARG A 97 -8.11 3.84 13.60
C ARG A 97 -7.69 4.66 12.39
N ARG A 98 -6.39 4.86 12.20
CA ARG A 98 -5.85 5.58 11.04
C ARG A 98 -6.23 4.92 9.72
N THR A 99 -6.18 3.59 9.65
CA THR A 99 -6.54 2.83 8.45
C THR A 99 -8.04 2.92 8.13
N ILE A 100 -8.89 2.86 9.14
CA ILE A 100 -10.33 3.05 8.98
C ILE A 100 -10.65 4.48 8.51
N GLU A 101 -9.99 5.49 9.09
CA GLU A 101 -10.11 6.87 8.64
C GLU A 101 -9.68 7.03 7.18
N GLU A 102 -8.55 6.44 6.80
CA GLU A 102 -8.06 6.46 5.41
C GLU A 102 -9.03 5.75 4.45
N ALA A 103 -9.59 4.60 4.83
CA ALA A 103 -10.58 3.88 4.04
C ALA A 103 -11.88 4.68 3.82
N LEU A 104 -12.35 5.41 4.84
CA LEU A 104 -13.51 6.31 4.70
C LEU A 104 -13.16 7.55 3.86
N LYS A 105 -11.93 8.05 4.00
CA LYS A 105 -11.42 9.21 3.25
C LYS A 105 -11.45 9.00 1.74
N VAL A 106 -11.19 7.78 1.28
CA VAL A 106 -11.29 7.39 -0.14
C VAL A 106 -12.66 7.76 -0.74
N TRP A 107 -13.74 7.62 0.04
CA TRP A 107 -15.09 7.96 -0.40
C TRP A 107 -15.41 9.44 -0.22
N SER A 108 -14.98 10.07 0.88
CA SER A 108 -15.19 11.52 1.09
C SER A 108 -14.44 12.37 0.08
N ASP A 109 -13.29 11.91 -0.44
CA ASP A 109 -12.50 12.66 -1.43
C ASP A 109 -13.24 12.83 -2.76
N VAL A 110 -14.24 11.99 -3.04
CA VAL A 110 -15.00 12.00 -4.30
C VAL A 110 -16.49 12.30 -4.10
N THR A 111 -16.92 12.64 -2.89
CA THR A 111 -18.33 12.95 -2.54
C THR A 111 -18.40 14.11 -1.54
N PRO A 112 -19.59 14.68 -1.28
CA PRO A 112 -19.78 15.63 -0.18
C PRO A 112 -19.95 14.95 1.20
N LEU A 113 -19.62 13.66 1.33
CA LEU A 113 -19.73 12.92 2.59
C LEU A 113 -18.61 13.31 3.56
N THR A 114 -18.94 13.37 4.85
CA THR A 114 -17.98 13.56 5.93
C THR A 114 -18.15 12.47 6.98
N PHE A 115 -17.05 12.03 7.58
CA PHE A 115 -17.03 10.94 8.55
C PHE A 115 -16.37 11.39 9.85
N THR A 116 -17.03 11.15 10.98
CA THR A 116 -16.51 11.51 12.32
C THR A 116 -16.48 10.30 13.24
N GLU A 117 -15.33 9.99 13.84
CA GLU A 117 -15.24 8.92 14.85
C GLU A 117 -15.89 9.37 16.16
N VAL A 118 -16.77 8.54 16.72
CA VAL A 118 -17.36 8.74 18.05
C VAL A 118 -16.97 7.59 18.98
N GLN A 119 -16.53 7.91 20.21
CA GLN A 119 -16.09 6.89 21.18
C GLN A 119 -17.25 6.34 22.03
N GLU A 120 -18.32 7.11 22.21
CA GLU A 120 -19.47 6.74 23.04
C GLU A 120 -20.79 7.03 22.32
N GLY A 121 -21.83 6.25 22.64
CA GLY A 121 -23.17 6.43 22.09
C GLY A 121 -23.48 5.63 20.82
N ARG A 122 -24.51 6.09 20.09
CA ARG A 122 -24.90 5.52 18.80
C ARG A 122 -24.10 6.20 17.68
N ALA A 123 -23.63 5.41 16.73
CA ALA A 123 -22.98 5.86 15.51
C ALA A 123 -23.77 5.34 14.31
N ASP A 124 -23.67 6.01 13.17
CA ASP A 124 -24.31 5.57 11.93
C ASP A 124 -23.64 4.32 11.36
N ILE A 125 -22.31 4.24 11.46
CA ILE A 125 -21.50 3.10 11.01
C ILE A 125 -20.87 2.42 12.23
N VAL A 126 -21.10 1.12 12.38
CA VAL A 126 -20.56 0.33 13.49
C VAL A 126 -19.60 -0.71 12.95
N ILE A 127 -18.33 -0.59 13.31
CA ILE A 127 -17.25 -1.47 12.85
C ILE A 127 -16.93 -2.47 13.95
N ASP A 128 -17.01 -3.76 13.64
CA ASP A 128 -16.74 -4.82 14.60
C ASP A 128 -15.90 -5.95 14.01
N PHE A 129 -14.90 -6.42 14.77
CA PHE A 129 -14.08 -7.58 14.39
C PHE A 129 -14.57 -8.79 15.17
N THR A 130 -15.13 -9.78 14.47
CA THR A 130 -15.88 -10.89 15.08
C THR A 130 -15.48 -12.24 14.47
N ARG A 131 -15.87 -13.36 15.10
CA ARG A 131 -15.49 -14.71 14.65
C ARG A 131 -16.73 -15.55 14.40
N TYR A 132 -16.67 -16.44 13.40
CA TYR A 132 -17.68 -17.44 13.13
C TYR A 132 -19.11 -16.90 13.25
N TRP A 133 -19.93 -17.48 14.13
CA TRP A 133 -21.26 -16.97 14.44
C TRP A 133 -21.22 -15.74 15.34
N HIS A 134 -21.67 -14.60 14.82
CA HIS A 134 -21.61 -13.31 15.50
C HIS A 134 -22.95 -12.54 15.52
N GLY A 135 -24.06 -13.26 15.34
CA GLY A 135 -25.41 -12.77 15.67
C GLY A 135 -26.16 -12.07 14.53
N ASP A 136 -25.75 -12.24 13.27
CA ASP A 136 -26.35 -11.60 12.09
C ASP A 136 -26.83 -12.56 10.99
N ASN A 137 -26.81 -13.87 11.25
CA ASN A 137 -27.12 -14.95 10.31
C ASN A 137 -26.14 -15.10 9.12
N LEU A 138 -25.02 -14.37 9.11
CA LEU A 138 -23.95 -14.47 8.12
C LEU A 138 -22.65 -14.90 8.83
N PRO A 139 -22.48 -16.18 9.21
CA PRO A 139 -21.27 -16.60 9.91
C PRO A 139 -20.02 -16.51 9.01
N PHE A 140 -18.90 -16.12 9.62
CA PHE A 140 -17.58 -16.27 9.00
C PHE A 140 -17.10 -17.74 9.02
N ASP A 141 -16.16 -18.07 8.14
CA ASP A 141 -15.62 -19.41 7.90
C ASP A 141 -14.22 -19.64 8.50
N GLY A 142 -13.62 -18.62 9.13
CA GLY A 142 -12.26 -18.69 9.67
C GLY A 142 -11.25 -18.21 8.62
N PRO A 143 -9.96 -18.59 8.72
CA PRO A 143 -8.93 -18.02 7.85
C PRO A 143 -9.16 -18.28 6.35
N GLY A 144 -9.19 -17.21 5.55
CA GLY A 144 -9.50 -17.21 4.13
C GLY A 144 -11.01 -17.19 3.87
N GLY A 145 -11.43 -17.36 2.61
CA GLY A 145 -12.87 -17.39 2.30
C GLY A 145 -13.53 -16.03 2.45
N ILE A 146 -14.36 -15.84 3.49
CA ILE A 146 -15.11 -14.60 3.73
C ILE A 146 -14.31 -13.65 4.64
N LEU A 147 -13.83 -12.55 4.06
CA LEU A 147 -12.98 -11.60 4.79
C LEU A 147 -13.76 -10.64 5.68
N ALA A 148 -14.92 -10.19 5.19
CA ALA A 148 -15.77 -9.20 5.82
C ALA A 148 -17.14 -9.17 5.13
N HIS A 149 -18.10 -8.49 5.74
CA HIS A 149 -19.34 -8.06 5.09
C HIS A 149 -19.88 -6.79 5.74
N ALA A 150 -20.76 -6.11 5.00
CA ALA A 150 -21.40 -4.89 5.43
C ALA A 150 -22.89 -4.86 5.08
N PHE A 151 -23.64 -4.09 5.87
CA PHE A 151 -25.07 -3.91 5.72
C PHE A 151 -25.41 -2.56 5.08
N PHE A 152 -26.21 -2.63 4.02
CA PHE A 152 -26.58 -1.49 3.20
C PHE A 152 -27.48 -0.47 3.94
N PRO A 153 -27.50 0.80 3.51
CA PRO A 153 -28.47 1.79 3.99
C PRO A 153 -29.91 1.33 3.81
N LYS A 154 -30.81 1.74 4.72
CA LYS A 154 -32.25 1.40 4.69
C LYS A 154 -32.54 -0.09 4.87
N THR A 155 -31.62 -0.84 5.47
CA THR A 155 -31.82 -2.21 5.94
C THR A 155 -31.98 -2.25 7.46
N HIS A 156 -32.40 -3.39 8.04
CA HIS A 156 -32.61 -3.51 9.49
C HIS A 156 -31.32 -3.31 10.32
N ARG A 157 -30.14 -3.53 9.71
CA ARG A 157 -28.82 -3.41 10.34
C ARG A 157 -27.96 -2.37 9.62
N GLU A 158 -28.57 -1.32 9.09
CA GLU A 158 -27.87 -0.31 8.29
C GLU A 158 -26.60 0.20 8.98
N GLY A 159 -25.48 0.20 8.23
CA GLY A 159 -24.20 0.73 8.72
C GLY A 159 -23.36 -0.23 9.56
N ASP A 160 -23.86 -1.42 9.87
CA ASP A 160 -23.03 -2.47 10.50
C ASP A 160 -21.99 -2.98 9.49
N VAL A 161 -20.73 -3.07 9.92
CA VAL A 161 -19.61 -3.65 9.19
C VAL A 161 -18.91 -4.65 10.08
N HIS A 162 -18.82 -5.89 9.61
CA HIS A 162 -18.12 -6.95 10.32
C HIS A 162 -16.90 -7.40 9.53
N PHE A 163 -15.77 -7.49 10.22
CA PHE A 163 -14.52 -8.05 9.71
C PHE A 163 -14.27 -9.40 10.39
N ASP A 164 -13.85 -10.40 9.62
CA ASP A 164 -13.48 -11.69 10.22
C ASP A 164 -12.19 -11.53 11.04
N TYR A 165 -12.31 -11.73 12.35
CA TYR A 165 -11.23 -11.60 13.30
C TYR A 165 -10.16 -12.69 13.12
N ASP A 166 -10.51 -13.83 12.53
CA ASP A 166 -9.57 -14.94 12.30
C ASP A 166 -8.69 -14.74 11.06
N GLU A 167 -8.94 -13.69 10.28
CA GLU A 167 -8.04 -13.24 9.22
C GLU A 167 -6.70 -12.72 9.75
N THR A 168 -5.67 -12.89 8.93
CA THR A 168 -4.35 -12.27 9.20
C THR A 168 -4.36 -10.84 8.68
N TRP A 169 -4.96 -9.93 9.45
CA TRP A 169 -5.05 -8.51 9.09
C TRP A 169 -3.68 -7.85 9.00
N THR A 170 -3.41 -7.20 7.88
CA THR A 170 -2.21 -6.39 7.63
C THR A 170 -2.60 -4.99 7.15
N ILE A 171 -1.63 -4.06 7.09
CA ILE A 171 -1.83 -2.70 6.60
C ILE A 171 -0.74 -2.37 5.59
N GLY A 172 -1.15 -2.00 4.37
CA GLY A 172 -0.30 -1.53 3.29
C GLY A 172 0.60 -2.62 2.67
N ASN A 173 0.25 -3.90 2.81
CA ASN A 173 1.03 -5.02 2.25
C ASN A 173 0.16 -6.23 1.88
N ASN A 174 0.74 -7.18 1.14
CA ASN A 174 0.07 -8.40 0.67
C ASN A 174 0.44 -9.66 1.50
N LEU A 175 1.02 -9.51 2.70
CA LEU A 175 1.43 -10.63 3.57
C LEU A 175 0.24 -11.33 4.24
N GLY A 176 -0.93 -10.68 4.20
CA GLY A 176 -2.19 -11.19 4.67
C GLY A 176 -3.32 -10.42 4.01
N THR A 177 -4.41 -10.24 4.75
CA THR A 177 -5.58 -9.52 4.29
C THR A 177 -5.42 -8.05 4.66
N ASP A 178 -5.23 -7.19 3.66
CA ASP A 178 -4.99 -5.76 3.86
C ASP A 178 -6.27 -5.06 4.33
N LEU A 179 -6.25 -4.57 5.57
CA LEU A 179 -7.40 -3.94 6.22
C LEU A 179 -7.87 -2.71 5.45
N LEU A 180 -6.96 -1.91 4.89
CA LEU A 180 -7.30 -0.70 4.14
C LEU A 180 -8.22 -1.03 2.96
N GLN A 181 -7.87 -2.06 2.18
CA GLN A 181 -8.63 -2.46 1.01
C GLN A 181 -9.97 -3.09 1.33
N VAL A 182 -9.99 -4.02 2.30
CA VAL A 182 -11.26 -4.65 2.69
C VAL A 182 -12.17 -3.61 3.32
N ALA A 183 -11.67 -2.75 4.21
CA ALA A 183 -12.48 -1.69 4.80
C ALA A 183 -13.02 -0.71 3.76
N ALA A 184 -12.20 -0.27 2.81
CA ALA A 184 -12.66 0.63 1.75
C ALA A 184 -13.75 -0.02 0.88
N HIS A 185 -13.63 -1.33 0.59
CA HIS A 185 -14.66 -2.11 -0.11
C HIS A 185 -15.97 -2.16 0.71
N GLU A 186 -15.90 -2.60 1.97
CA GLU A 186 -17.07 -2.71 2.84
C GLU A 186 -17.76 -1.35 3.06
N PHE A 187 -17.00 -0.26 3.14
CA PHE A 187 -17.58 1.07 3.22
C PHE A 187 -18.32 1.47 1.94
N GLY A 188 -17.92 0.96 0.78
CA GLY A 188 -18.73 1.11 -0.43
C GLY A 188 -20.14 0.51 -0.27
N HIS A 189 -20.25 -0.66 0.35
CA HIS A 189 -21.54 -1.28 0.68
C HIS A 189 -22.35 -0.49 1.70
N VAL A 190 -21.70 -0.04 2.79
CA VAL A 190 -22.33 0.85 3.78
C VAL A 190 -22.85 2.12 3.13
N LEU A 191 -22.21 2.60 2.07
CA LEU A 191 -22.65 3.78 1.35
C LEU A 191 -23.68 3.48 0.24
N GLY A 192 -23.98 2.21 -0.04
CA GLY A 192 -25.06 1.80 -0.96
C GLY A 192 -24.59 1.22 -2.31
N LEU A 193 -23.28 1.07 -2.51
CA LEU A 193 -22.71 0.44 -3.71
C LEU A 193 -22.77 -1.07 -3.61
N GLN A 194 -23.17 -1.74 -4.68
CA GLN A 194 -23.20 -3.19 -4.76
C GLN A 194 -22.01 -3.72 -5.58
N HIS A 195 -21.72 -5.03 -5.44
CA HIS A 195 -20.66 -5.67 -6.21
C HIS A 195 -20.77 -5.39 -7.71
N THR A 196 -19.62 -5.13 -8.33
CA THR A 196 -19.48 -4.94 -9.78
C THR A 196 -18.68 -6.06 -10.41
N ALA A 197 -19.01 -6.42 -11.64
CA ALA A 197 -18.26 -7.38 -12.44
C ALA A 197 -17.04 -6.73 -13.13
N VAL A 198 -16.87 -5.42 -13.00
CA VAL A 198 -15.72 -4.70 -13.55
C VAL A 198 -14.46 -5.18 -12.86
N SER A 199 -13.64 -5.94 -13.59
CA SER A 199 -12.31 -6.33 -13.13
C SER A 199 -11.55 -5.09 -12.68
N LYS A 200 -10.87 -5.18 -11.55
CA LYS A 200 -10.02 -4.12 -10.99
C LYS A 200 -10.75 -2.97 -10.27
N SER A 201 -12.09 -2.99 -10.18
CA SER A 201 -12.85 -2.08 -9.30
C SER A 201 -12.63 -2.45 -7.83
N LEU A 202 -12.69 -1.45 -6.94
CA LEU A 202 -12.68 -1.69 -5.51
C LEU A 202 -13.88 -2.53 -5.09
N MET A 203 -15.06 -2.29 -5.66
CA MET A 203 -16.31 -3.03 -5.41
C MET A 203 -16.39 -4.39 -6.13
N SER A 204 -15.28 -4.93 -6.63
CA SER A 204 -15.22 -6.31 -7.12
C SER A 204 -15.34 -7.29 -5.93
N PRO A 205 -16.15 -8.36 -6.02
CA PRO A 205 -16.41 -9.26 -4.90
C PRO A 205 -15.17 -10.00 -4.39
N PHE A 206 -14.20 -10.25 -5.26
CA PHE A 206 -12.98 -10.97 -4.92
C PHE A 206 -11.87 -10.01 -4.48
N TYR A 207 -11.19 -10.37 -3.40
CA TYR A 207 -10.06 -9.62 -2.86
C TYR A 207 -8.89 -9.62 -3.84
N ILE A 208 -8.42 -8.41 -4.16
CA ILE A 208 -7.24 -8.20 -5.00
C ILE A 208 -6.42 -7.10 -4.36
N PHE A 209 -5.24 -7.45 -3.85
CA PHE A 209 -4.33 -6.47 -3.26
C PHE A 209 -3.87 -5.42 -4.30
N ARG A 210 -4.03 -4.14 -3.97
CA ARG A 210 -3.69 -2.96 -4.77
C ARG A 210 -3.13 -1.87 -3.88
N TYR A 211 -1.91 -1.46 -4.17
CA TYR A 211 -1.27 -0.34 -3.50
C TYR A 211 -0.59 0.58 -4.53
N PRO A 212 -0.84 1.91 -4.51
CA PRO A 212 -1.80 2.60 -3.64
C PRO A 212 -3.25 2.23 -3.96
N LEU A 213 -4.12 2.29 -2.94
CA LEU A 213 -5.55 2.10 -3.12
C LEU A 213 -6.09 3.22 -4.02
N SER A 214 -6.86 2.85 -5.03
CA SER A 214 -7.46 3.79 -5.98
C SER A 214 -8.86 3.34 -6.36
N LEU A 215 -9.79 4.29 -6.42
CA LEU A 215 -11.13 4.06 -6.93
C LEU A 215 -11.11 3.97 -8.46
N SER A 216 -11.75 2.95 -9.01
CA SER A 216 -12.02 2.89 -10.44
C SER A 216 -13.06 3.94 -10.84
N GLU A 217 -13.13 4.25 -12.13
CA GLU A 217 -14.17 5.14 -12.64
C GLU A 217 -15.59 4.59 -12.43
N ASP A 218 -15.75 3.26 -12.29
CA ASP A 218 -17.02 2.63 -11.94
C ASP A 218 -17.43 2.96 -10.50
N ASP A 219 -16.48 2.84 -9.56
CA ASP A 219 -16.68 3.15 -8.14
C ASP A 219 -17.04 4.64 -7.96
N LYS A 220 -16.30 5.53 -8.64
CA LYS A 220 -16.54 6.99 -8.60
C LYS A 220 -17.91 7.35 -9.16
N GLN A 221 -18.29 6.78 -10.30
CA GLN A 221 -19.60 7.04 -10.92
C GLN A 221 -20.73 6.52 -10.04
N GLY A 222 -20.58 5.33 -9.46
CA GLY A 222 -21.56 4.74 -8.56
C GLY A 222 -21.78 5.61 -7.32
N ILE A 223 -20.70 6.02 -6.65
CA ILE A 223 -20.83 6.79 -5.41
C ILE A 223 -21.32 8.22 -5.66
N GLN A 224 -20.86 8.87 -6.72
CA GLN A 224 -21.32 10.21 -7.11
C GLN A 224 -22.75 10.20 -7.62
N TYR A 225 -23.24 9.07 -8.14
CA TYR A 225 -24.66 8.93 -8.46
C TYR A 225 -25.54 8.96 -7.21
N LEU A 226 -25.05 8.44 -6.07
CA LEU A 226 -25.79 8.42 -4.81
C LEU A 226 -25.70 9.75 -4.03
N TYR A 227 -24.52 10.36 -3.99
CA TYR A 227 -24.22 11.50 -3.11
C TYR A 227 -23.85 12.80 -3.83
N GLY A 228 -23.60 12.75 -5.13
CA GLY A 228 -23.08 13.88 -5.91
C GLY A 228 -21.56 14.02 -5.84
N LYS A 229 -21.05 15.00 -6.58
CA LYS A 229 -19.62 15.39 -6.56
C LYS A 229 -19.33 16.31 -5.36
N PRO A 230 -18.07 16.41 -4.89
CA PRO A 230 -17.69 17.38 -3.87
C PRO A 230 -18.09 18.79 -4.34
N SER A 231 -18.75 19.56 -3.49
CA SER A 231 -19.00 20.98 -3.78
C SER A 231 -17.69 21.75 -3.57
N PRO A 232 -17.30 22.69 -4.45
CA PRO A 232 -16.36 23.72 -4.06
C PRO A 232 -17.04 24.52 -2.93
N ASP A 233 -16.43 24.56 -1.76
CA ASP A 233 -17.02 25.30 -0.64
C ASP A 233 -17.17 26.79 -1.01
N PRO A 234 -18.31 27.41 -0.64
CA PRO A 234 -18.51 28.85 -0.80
C PRO A 234 -17.58 29.61 0.17
N ALA A 235 -16.93 30.64 -0.37
CA ALA A 235 -16.02 31.52 0.36
C ALA A 235 -16.59 32.04 1.70
N PRO A 236 -15.78 32.12 2.77
CA PRO A 236 -16.21 32.77 4.01
C PRO A 236 -16.06 34.30 3.90
N THR A 237 -17.17 35.04 4.07
CA THR A 237 -17.23 36.49 4.31
C THR A 237 -16.95 36.80 5.81
N PRO A 238 -16.70 38.05 6.25
CA PRO A 238 -15.50 38.43 6.98
C PRO A 238 -15.76 38.71 8.47
N THR A 239 -14.77 38.49 9.34
CA THR A 239 -14.68 39.20 10.63
C THR A 239 -13.23 39.64 10.85
N GLN A 240 -13.08 40.93 11.14
CA GLN A 240 -11.84 41.73 11.24
C GLN A 240 -11.01 41.43 12.51
N PRO A 241 -9.78 41.98 12.67
CA PRO A 241 -8.58 41.22 13.01
C PRO A 241 -7.86 41.74 14.28
N ALA A 242 -6.85 40.99 14.74
CA ALA A 242 -5.65 41.52 15.38
C ALA A 242 -4.47 40.74 14.75
N GLU A 243 -3.75 41.27 13.76
CA GLU A 243 -2.65 42.27 13.82
C GLU A 243 -1.46 41.66 14.60
N LEU A 244 -0.33 41.23 14.01
CA LEU A 244 0.60 41.77 12.99
C LEU A 244 1.48 40.62 12.42
N PRO A 245 2.41 40.85 11.45
CA PRO A 245 2.36 41.66 10.23
C PRO A 245 2.68 40.80 8.97
N GLN A 246 2.10 41.18 7.82
CA GLN A 246 2.52 40.75 6.46
C GLN A 246 3.31 41.91 5.79
N PRO A 247 3.71 41.85 4.51
CA PRO A 247 4.54 40.87 3.78
C PRO A 247 5.61 41.58 2.93
N ASP A 248 6.57 40.85 2.37
CA ASP A 248 7.13 41.18 1.06
C ASP A 248 6.69 40.13 0.03
N LEU A 249 5.81 40.60 -0.85
CA LEU A 249 5.23 39.92 -2.00
C LEU A 249 6.36 39.63 -3.01
N GLU A 250 6.34 38.52 -3.74
CA GLU A 250 5.78 38.39 -5.10
C GLU A 250 6.24 36.99 -5.58
N THR A 251 5.53 36.12 -6.29
CA THR A 251 4.31 36.14 -7.11
C THR A 251 3.93 34.68 -7.43
N ASN A 252 2.63 34.44 -7.56
CA ASN A 252 1.93 33.57 -8.53
C ASN A 252 2.31 32.08 -8.74
N GLU A 253 1.23 31.28 -8.80
CA GLU A 253 1.12 29.88 -9.26
C GLU A 253 1.36 28.79 -8.21
N ILE A 254 0.28 28.26 -7.63
CA ILE A 254 0.30 26.86 -7.18
C ILE A 254 0.23 26.01 -8.45
N THR A 255 1.39 25.74 -9.01
CA THR A 255 1.56 24.62 -9.93
C THR A 255 1.15 23.37 -9.16
N ASN A 256 0.19 22.63 -9.72
CA ASN A 256 0.06 21.21 -9.43
C ASN A 256 1.43 20.58 -9.74
N VAL A 257 2.25 20.37 -8.71
CA VAL A 257 3.37 19.46 -8.82
C VAL A 257 2.75 18.07 -8.66
N GLU A 258 2.24 17.53 -9.78
CA GLU A 258 2.29 16.09 -9.97
C GLU A 258 3.69 15.65 -9.51
N ALA A 259 3.80 14.72 -8.57
CA ALA A 259 5.10 14.22 -8.15
C ALA A 259 5.82 13.66 -9.38
N VAL A 260 6.66 14.50 -10.01
CA VAL A 260 7.40 14.17 -11.22
C VAL A 260 8.25 12.98 -10.85
N GLN A 261 7.95 11.83 -11.46
CA GLN A 261 8.80 10.66 -11.31
C GLN A 261 10.20 11.08 -11.77
N PRO A 262 11.24 10.90 -10.94
CA PRO A 262 12.59 11.28 -11.33
C PRO A 262 12.97 10.50 -12.59
N ASP A 263 13.53 11.21 -13.57
CA ASP A 263 14.03 10.59 -14.79
C ASP A 263 15.40 9.95 -14.50
N ALA A 264 15.54 8.66 -14.81
CA ALA A 264 16.79 7.93 -14.64
C ALA A 264 17.94 8.54 -15.45
N CYS A 265 17.64 9.26 -16.54
CA CYS A 265 18.63 9.88 -17.41
C CYS A 265 19.20 11.20 -16.88
N HIS A 266 18.47 11.89 -16.00
CA HIS A 266 18.83 13.24 -15.53
C HIS A 266 18.88 13.33 -13.99
N THR A 267 19.12 12.21 -13.31
CA THR A 267 19.13 12.14 -11.86
C THR A 267 20.45 11.60 -11.30
N ALA A 268 20.83 12.13 -10.14
CA ALA A 268 21.85 11.53 -9.29
C ALA A 268 21.15 10.59 -8.30
N PHE A 269 21.82 9.51 -7.90
CA PHE A 269 21.24 8.52 -7.00
C PHE A 269 21.79 8.71 -5.58
N ASP A 270 20.89 8.58 -4.59
CA ASP A 270 21.20 8.77 -3.17
C ASP A 270 21.84 7.51 -2.57
N ALA A 271 21.47 6.34 -3.08
CA ALA A 271 22.06 5.07 -2.68
C ALA A 271 21.96 4.05 -3.82
N ALA A 272 22.82 3.04 -3.80
CA ALA A 272 22.77 1.92 -4.71
C ALA A 272 23.34 0.68 -4.04
N ALA A 273 22.70 -0.48 -4.24
CA ALA A 273 23.16 -1.74 -3.69
C ALA A 273 22.68 -2.94 -4.50
N THR A 274 23.47 -4.01 -4.45
CA THR A 274 23.06 -5.33 -4.95
C THR A 274 22.30 -6.04 -3.84
N ILE A 275 21.01 -6.31 -4.07
CA ILE A 275 20.10 -6.96 -3.12
C ILE A 275 19.55 -8.21 -3.78
N ARG A 276 19.76 -9.39 -3.18
CA ARG A 276 19.28 -10.68 -3.70
C ARG A 276 19.71 -10.95 -5.16
N GLY A 277 20.90 -10.46 -5.53
CA GLY A 277 21.48 -10.65 -6.86
C GLY A 277 21.00 -9.67 -7.93
N GLU A 278 20.22 -8.66 -7.55
CA GLU A 278 19.77 -7.61 -8.48
C GLU A 278 20.23 -6.24 -7.99
N LEU A 279 20.46 -5.34 -8.93
CA LEU A 279 20.97 -4.01 -8.63
C LEU A 279 19.81 -3.04 -8.43
N PHE A 280 19.81 -2.36 -7.29
CA PHE A 280 18.83 -1.32 -6.97
C PHE A 280 19.53 0.03 -6.86
N PHE A 281 18.94 1.05 -7.49
CA PHE A 281 19.31 2.44 -7.33
C PHE A 281 18.18 3.18 -6.64
N PHE A 282 18.49 4.07 -5.71
CA PHE A 282 17.54 4.80 -4.88
C PHE A 282 17.70 6.30 -5.12
N ARG A 283 16.57 7.01 -5.18
CA ARG A 283 16.53 8.47 -5.20
C ARG A 283 15.25 8.94 -4.54
N SER A 284 15.38 9.68 -3.45
CA SER A 284 14.26 10.04 -2.58
C SER A 284 13.43 8.79 -2.26
N ARG A 285 12.13 8.82 -2.51
CA ARG A 285 11.20 7.70 -2.28
C ARG A 285 11.14 6.67 -3.40
N PHE A 286 11.88 6.87 -4.48
CA PHE A 286 11.84 6.02 -5.68
C PHE A 286 13.05 5.09 -5.75
N VAL A 287 12.83 3.94 -6.37
CA VAL A 287 13.85 2.93 -6.63
C VAL A 287 13.76 2.47 -8.08
N TRP A 288 14.90 2.10 -8.67
CA TRP A 288 15.03 1.42 -9.97
C TRP A 288 15.63 0.06 -9.72
N ARG A 289 15.14 -0.96 -10.44
CA ARG A 289 15.62 -2.34 -10.34
C ARG A 289 16.19 -2.78 -11.67
N LEU A 290 17.45 -3.18 -11.66
CA LEU A 290 18.15 -3.70 -12.81
C LEU A 290 18.43 -5.19 -12.58
N ARG A 291 18.00 -6.03 -13.52
CA ARG A 291 18.31 -7.45 -13.56
C ARG A 291 19.20 -7.71 -14.77
N ALA A 292 20.36 -8.31 -14.54
CA ALA A 292 21.35 -8.57 -15.59
C ALA A 292 21.66 -7.32 -16.46
N GLY A 293 21.80 -6.17 -15.81
CA GLY A 293 22.10 -4.89 -16.47
C GLY A 293 20.95 -4.26 -17.24
N ARG A 294 19.71 -4.77 -17.12
CA ARG A 294 18.51 -4.20 -17.77
C ARG A 294 17.50 -3.70 -16.76
N LEU A 295 17.06 -2.46 -16.95
CA LEU A 295 15.96 -1.87 -16.19
C LEU A 295 14.68 -2.71 -16.37
N GLN A 296 14.03 -3.04 -15.26
CA GLN A 296 12.79 -3.81 -15.27
C GLN A 296 11.58 -2.91 -15.53
N ASP A 297 10.54 -3.47 -16.17
CA ASP A 297 9.30 -2.76 -16.45
C ASP A 297 8.59 -2.31 -15.16
N GLY A 298 7.96 -1.14 -15.20
CA GLY A 298 7.25 -0.59 -14.04
C GLY A 298 8.17 0.04 -12.98
N TYR A 299 9.36 0.48 -13.39
CA TYR A 299 10.30 1.29 -12.62
C TYR A 299 10.58 2.61 -13.34
N PRO A 300 10.76 3.75 -12.63
CA PRO A 300 10.89 3.88 -11.18
C PRO A 300 9.62 3.50 -10.40
N ALA A 301 9.80 2.90 -9.23
CA ALA A 301 8.73 2.52 -8.32
C ALA A 301 8.99 3.06 -6.93
N LEU A 302 7.98 3.17 -6.08
CA LEU A 302 8.19 3.54 -4.68
C LEU A 302 9.01 2.46 -3.96
N ALA A 303 10.04 2.87 -3.20
CA ALA A 303 10.85 1.97 -2.40
C ALA A 303 10.01 1.21 -1.35
N SER A 304 8.95 1.85 -0.85
CA SER A 304 7.96 1.25 0.05
C SER A 304 7.20 0.05 -0.55
N ARG A 305 7.27 -0.16 -1.87
CA ARG A 305 6.73 -1.36 -2.54
C ARG A 305 7.54 -2.62 -2.22
N HIS A 306 8.84 -2.48 -1.93
CA HIS A 306 9.75 -3.60 -1.64
C HIS A 306 10.07 -3.72 -0.15
N TRP A 307 10.08 -2.60 0.59
CA TRP A 307 10.47 -2.58 2.00
C TRP A 307 9.45 -1.81 2.83
N GLN A 308 8.68 -2.53 3.66
CA GLN A 308 7.56 -1.94 4.41
C GLN A 308 8.06 -0.94 5.46
N GLY A 309 7.52 0.29 5.44
CA GLY A 309 7.91 1.33 6.41
C GLY A 309 9.37 1.77 6.29
N ILE A 310 9.98 1.57 5.11
CA ILE A 310 11.29 2.12 4.77
C ILE A 310 11.24 3.66 4.89
N PRO A 311 12.32 4.30 5.36
CA PRO A 311 12.43 5.74 5.33
C PRO A 311 12.14 6.35 3.93
N PRO A 312 11.61 7.59 3.88
CA PRO A 312 11.23 8.23 2.62
C PRO A 312 12.42 8.60 1.73
N ALA A 313 13.63 8.66 2.28
CA ALA A 313 14.90 8.78 1.57
C ALA A 313 15.91 7.81 2.19
N VAL A 314 16.83 7.31 1.38
CA VAL A 314 17.87 6.36 1.81
C VAL A 314 19.21 6.92 1.37
N ASP A 315 20.09 7.13 2.34
CA ASP A 315 21.44 7.66 2.10
C ASP A 315 22.44 6.55 1.85
N ALA A 316 22.23 5.37 2.42
CA ALA A 316 23.03 4.19 2.11
C ALA A 316 22.24 2.91 2.32
N THR A 317 22.61 1.86 1.58
CA THR A 317 22.03 0.53 1.78
C THR A 317 23.01 -0.58 1.43
N PHE A 318 22.86 -1.74 2.06
CA PHE A 318 23.60 -2.94 1.69
C PHE A 318 22.89 -4.22 2.14
N GLU A 319 23.24 -5.36 1.54
CA GLU A 319 22.77 -6.70 1.95
C GLU A 319 23.90 -7.46 2.65
N ASP A 320 23.67 -7.91 3.89
CA ASP A 320 24.64 -8.70 4.65
C ASP A 320 24.68 -10.18 4.21
N PRO A 321 25.70 -10.97 4.62
CA PRO A 321 25.78 -12.40 4.28
C PRO A 321 24.63 -13.26 4.77
N LEU A 322 23.87 -12.81 5.77
CA LEU A 322 22.70 -13.52 6.30
C LEU A 322 21.45 -13.20 5.47
N GLY A 323 21.53 -12.28 4.51
CA GLY A 323 20.41 -11.84 3.68
C GLY A 323 19.62 -10.67 4.27
N ASN A 324 20.08 -10.07 5.38
CA ASN A 324 19.43 -8.88 5.90
C ASN A 324 19.86 -7.65 5.10
N ILE A 325 18.90 -6.77 4.86
CA ILE A 325 19.07 -5.54 4.09
C ILE A 325 19.10 -4.39 5.09
N TRP A 326 20.19 -3.64 5.07
CA TRP A 326 20.41 -2.49 5.92
C TRP A 326 20.10 -1.23 5.14
N PHE A 327 19.32 -0.34 5.74
CA PHE A 327 19.04 1.00 5.22
C PHE A 327 19.52 2.04 6.21
N PHE A 328 20.11 3.11 5.71
CA PHE A 328 20.56 4.25 6.49
C PHE A 328 19.87 5.50 5.98
N GLN A 329 19.43 6.33 6.92
CA GLN A 329 18.90 7.66 6.65
C GLN A 329 19.32 8.55 7.81
N ASP A 330 19.93 9.69 7.50
CA ASP A 330 20.52 10.60 8.47
C ASP A 330 21.43 9.80 9.44
N SER A 331 21.24 9.96 10.75
CA SER A 331 21.99 9.27 11.81
C SER A 331 21.29 8.00 12.32
N GLN A 332 20.38 7.43 11.52
CA GLN A 332 19.59 6.25 11.88
C GLN A 332 19.75 5.12 10.87
N TYR A 333 19.54 3.89 11.34
CA TYR A 333 19.51 2.71 10.48
C TYR A 333 18.32 1.80 10.77
N TRP A 334 17.99 0.99 9.76
CA TRP A 334 16.95 -0.03 9.78
C TRP A 334 17.52 -1.33 9.22
N ILE A 335 17.04 -2.46 9.74
CA ILE A 335 17.38 -3.80 9.27
C ILE A 335 16.11 -4.46 8.77
N TYR A 336 16.17 -5.04 7.57
CA TYR A 336 15.08 -5.76 6.92
C TYR A 336 15.50 -7.19 6.62
N ASP A 337 14.54 -8.12 6.71
CA ASP A 337 14.66 -9.47 6.16
C ASP A 337 13.61 -9.58 5.05
N GLY A 338 14.08 -9.53 3.80
CA GLY A 338 13.20 -9.33 2.65
C GLY A 338 12.42 -8.03 2.76
N GLU A 339 11.10 -8.14 2.83
CA GLU A 339 10.19 -6.97 2.85
C GLU A 339 9.88 -6.51 4.28
N ARG A 340 10.18 -7.34 5.29
CA ARG A 340 9.84 -7.09 6.69
C ARG A 340 10.97 -6.37 7.41
N ARG A 341 10.63 -5.28 8.11
CA ARG A 341 11.54 -4.64 9.06
C ARG A 341 11.76 -5.53 10.28
N VAL A 342 13.02 -5.90 10.52
CA VAL A 342 13.48 -6.66 11.69
C VAL A 342 13.90 -5.73 12.83
N SER A 343 14.52 -4.58 12.50
CA SER A 343 15.02 -3.61 13.50
C SER A 343 14.99 -2.19 12.96
N GLY A 344 14.98 -1.21 13.88
CA GLY A 344 15.06 0.21 13.57
C GLY A 344 13.72 0.97 13.69
N PRO A 345 13.73 2.31 13.73
CA PRO A 345 14.91 3.17 13.63
C PRO A 345 15.82 3.06 14.86
N THR A 346 17.12 2.87 14.64
CA THR A 346 18.13 2.80 15.69
C THR A 346 19.28 3.74 15.36
N PRO A 347 19.87 4.46 16.33
CA PRO A 347 20.99 5.38 16.06
C PRO A 347 22.24 4.65 15.57
N VAL A 348 22.92 5.20 14.56
CA VAL A 348 24.20 4.64 14.04
C VAL A 348 25.31 4.62 15.08
N VAL A 349 25.20 5.42 16.15
CA VAL A 349 26.14 5.46 17.27
C VAL A 349 26.22 4.10 17.99
N GLU A 350 25.14 3.32 18.00
CA GLU A 350 25.15 1.97 18.57
C GLU A 350 26.03 1.00 17.78
N LEU A 351 26.28 1.29 16.50
CA LEU A 351 27.19 0.53 15.63
C LEU A 351 28.66 0.93 15.85
N GLY A 352 28.95 1.91 16.71
CA GLY A 352 30.28 2.48 16.92
C GLY A 352 30.69 3.52 15.85
N LEU A 353 29.72 4.02 15.09
CA LEU A 353 29.91 5.10 14.12
C LEU A 353 29.69 6.48 14.77
N PRO A 354 30.27 7.56 14.23
CA PRO A 354 29.93 8.91 14.64
C PRO A 354 28.44 9.21 14.37
N ALA A 355 27.87 10.18 15.10
CA ALA A 355 26.51 10.68 14.89
C ALA A 355 26.38 11.55 13.63
N SER A 356 26.94 11.07 12.50
CA SER A 356 26.88 11.70 11.18
C SER A 356 26.19 10.79 10.18
N PRO A 357 25.65 11.35 9.08
CA PRO A 357 25.01 10.56 8.05
C PRO A 357 25.95 9.57 7.39
N VAL A 358 25.45 8.36 7.13
CA VAL A 358 26.18 7.38 6.32
C VAL A 358 25.92 7.67 4.86
N GLN A 359 26.97 7.96 4.10
CA GLN A 359 26.88 8.38 2.70
C GLN A 359 26.88 7.19 1.73
N ALA A 360 27.55 6.09 2.08
CA ALA A 360 27.53 4.90 1.26
C ALA A 360 27.90 3.68 2.09
N ALA A 361 27.55 2.49 1.60
CA ALA A 361 27.99 1.23 2.17
C ALA A 361 28.34 0.25 1.06
N LEU A 362 29.46 -0.45 1.19
CA LEU A 362 29.92 -1.44 0.22
C LEU A 362 30.06 -2.80 0.91
N VAL A 363 29.35 -3.79 0.39
CA VAL A 363 29.61 -5.19 0.68
C VAL A 363 30.58 -5.71 -0.37
N TRP A 364 31.71 -6.22 0.07
CA TRP A 364 32.83 -6.57 -0.79
C TRP A 364 33.37 -7.98 -0.51
N GLY A 365 33.83 -8.64 -1.57
CA GLY A 365 34.41 -9.98 -1.55
C GLY A 365 33.44 -11.07 -1.99
N ALA A 366 33.97 -12.20 -2.45
CA ALA A 366 33.20 -13.32 -2.99
C ALA A 366 32.18 -13.91 -1.98
N GLU A 367 32.49 -13.84 -0.68
CA GLU A 367 31.63 -14.33 0.40
C GLU A 367 30.79 -13.21 1.05
N LYS A 368 30.76 -12.00 0.47
CA LYS A 368 30.10 -10.81 1.06
C LYS A 368 30.57 -10.47 2.49
N ASN A 369 31.75 -10.95 2.89
CA ASN A 369 32.21 -10.93 4.28
C ASN A 369 32.94 -9.64 4.69
N LYS A 370 33.21 -8.72 3.76
CA LYS A 370 33.84 -7.43 4.05
C LYS A 370 32.85 -6.31 3.80
N ILE A 371 32.31 -5.74 4.87
CA ILE A 371 31.36 -4.63 4.78
C ILE A 371 32.11 -3.35 5.15
N TYR A 372 31.99 -2.33 4.31
CA TYR A 372 32.59 -1.02 4.51
C TYR A 372 31.50 0.03 4.56
N ILE A 373 31.53 0.89 5.57
CA ILE A 373 30.61 2.01 5.73
C ILE A 373 31.39 3.29 5.50
N PHE A 374 30.87 4.22 4.70
CA PHE A 374 31.53 5.46 4.29
C PHE A 374 30.76 6.67 4.81
N SER A 375 31.49 7.63 5.37
CA SER A 375 30.93 8.89 5.87
C SER A 375 32.02 9.95 5.96
N GLY A 376 31.79 11.13 5.38
CA GLY A 376 32.60 12.34 5.57
C GLY A 376 34.08 12.15 5.21
N GLY A 377 34.37 11.53 4.06
CA GLY A 377 35.75 11.31 3.61
C GLY A 377 36.46 10.11 4.24
N ASN A 378 35.75 9.36 5.07
CA ASN A 378 36.29 8.28 5.87
C ASN A 378 35.49 6.98 5.68
N TYR A 379 36.10 5.86 6.04
CA TYR A 379 35.45 4.56 6.02
C TYR A 379 35.77 3.71 7.25
N TRP A 380 34.82 2.84 7.59
CA TRP A 380 34.90 1.88 8.68
C TRP A 380 34.65 0.47 8.16
N ARG A 381 35.36 -0.52 8.71
CA ARG A 381 35.03 -1.93 8.46
C ARG A 381 33.97 -2.37 9.45
N PHE A 382 32.85 -2.85 8.93
CA PHE A 382 31.67 -3.22 9.71
C PHE A 382 31.54 -4.74 9.81
N ASN A 383 31.17 -5.21 11.00
CA ASN A 383 30.89 -6.61 11.27
C ASN A 383 29.39 -6.80 11.52
N ALA A 384 28.67 -7.34 10.53
CA ALA A 384 27.23 -7.55 10.62
C ALA A 384 26.82 -8.54 11.72
N GLN A 385 27.65 -9.54 12.03
CA GLN A 385 27.33 -10.51 13.10
C GLN A 385 27.38 -9.87 14.48
N ARG A 386 28.36 -9.00 14.72
CA ARG A 386 28.51 -8.24 15.98
C ARG A 386 27.68 -6.95 16.00
N ARG A 387 27.15 -6.54 14.84
CA ARG A 387 26.48 -5.25 14.61
C ARG A 387 27.31 -4.06 15.08
N GLN A 388 28.62 -4.12 14.86
CA GLN A 388 29.56 -3.08 15.28
C GLN A 388 30.69 -2.92 14.25
N VAL A 389 31.28 -1.73 14.21
CA VAL A 389 32.54 -1.51 13.51
C VAL A 389 33.69 -2.21 14.23
N ASP A 390 34.63 -2.77 13.47
CA ASP A 390 35.78 -3.46 14.05
C ASP A 390 36.75 -2.49 14.75
N ASN A 391 36.75 -1.22 14.33
CA ASN A 391 37.51 -0.15 14.96
C ASN A 391 36.70 1.15 14.90
N ILE A 392 36.60 1.87 16.01
CA ILE A 392 35.94 3.18 16.10
C ILE A 392 36.71 4.28 15.35
N TYR A 393 38.03 4.10 15.17
CA TYR A 393 38.85 5.03 14.40
C TYR A 393 38.69 4.78 12.90
N PRO A 394 38.25 5.78 12.13
CA PRO A 394 38.10 5.64 10.68
C PRO A 394 39.44 5.43 9.98
N ARG A 395 39.34 4.89 8.77
CA ARG A 395 40.39 4.98 7.75
C ARG A 395 40.02 6.01 6.69
N ALA A 396 41.02 6.60 6.05
CA ALA A 396 40.82 7.64 5.06
C ALA A 396 40.46 7.05 3.69
N MET A 397 39.58 7.74 2.95
CA MET A 397 39.23 7.35 1.57
C MET A 397 40.41 7.28 0.60
N ALA A 398 41.55 7.88 0.94
CA ALA A 398 42.79 7.81 0.15
C ALA A 398 43.31 6.38 -0.08
N ASP A 399 42.92 5.41 0.76
CA ASP A 399 43.23 4.00 0.54
C ASP A 399 42.60 3.46 -0.75
N TRP A 400 41.44 4.02 -1.15
CA TRP A 400 40.70 3.67 -2.36
C TRP A 400 41.20 4.52 -3.54
N ARG A 401 42.38 4.16 -4.07
CA ARG A 401 43.11 4.98 -5.04
C ARG A 401 42.27 5.28 -6.29
N GLY A 402 42.08 6.57 -6.57
CA GLY A 402 41.33 7.07 -7.72
C GLY A 402 39.84 7.24 -7.48
N VAL A 403 39.31 6.80 -6.33
CA VAL A 403 37.93 7.09 -5.91
C VAL A 403 37.90 8.50 -5.30
N PRO A 404 36.88 9.31 -5.60
CA PRO A 404 36.72 10.61 -4.94
C PRO A 404 36.59 10.46 -3.42
N PRO A 405 36.98 11.48 -2.64
CA PRO A 405 36.92 11.42 -1.18
C PRO A 405 35.49 11.28 -0.66
N GLU A 406 34.50 11.80 -1.37
CA GLU A 406 33.08 11.68 -1.05
C GLU A 406 32.38 10.92 -2.16
N ILE A 407 31.46 10.06 -1.76
CA ILE A 407 30.69 9.18 -2.63
C ILE A 407 29.25 9.14 -2.11
N ASP A 408 28.31 8.94 -3.02
CA ASP A 408 26.87 8.86 -2.72
C ASP A 408 26.40 7.40 -2.66
N ALA A 409 27.09 6.48 -3.33
CA ALA A 409 26.75 5.07 -3.24
C ALA A 409 27.93 4.17 -3.59
N ALA A 410 27.86 2.91 -3.15
CA ALA A 410 28.80 1.90 -3.56
C ALA A 410 28.16 0.52 -3.64
N PHE A 411 28.53 -0.28 -4.64
CA PHE A 411 28.08 -1.68 -4.75
C PHE A 411 29.13 -2.54 -5.45
N GLN A 412 28.97 -3.86 -5.38
CA GLN A 412 29.82 -4.82 -6.08
C GLN A 412 29.02 -5.51 -7.21
N ASP A 413 29.66 -5.71 -8.36
CA ASP A 413 29.12 -6.52 -9.44
C ASP A 413 29.38 -8.04 -9.25
N GLU A 414 28.78 -8.85 -10.13
CA GLU A 414 28.95 -10.31 -10.16
C GLU A 414 30.40 -10.74 -10.47
N LEU A 415 31.19 -9.86 -11.08
CA LEU A 415 32.59 -10.11 -11.45
C LEU A 415 33.57 -9.72 -10.34
N GLY A 416 33.09 -9.16 -9.23
CA GLY A 416 33.92 -8.79 -8.07
C GLY A 416 34.44 -7.35 -8.07
N PHE A 417 34.11 -6.55 -9.08
CA PHE A 417 34.50 -5.14 -9.13
C PHE A 417 33.60 -4.30 -8.23
N ALA A 418 34.20 -3.34 -7.55
CA ALA A 418 33.46 -2.35 -6.77
C ALA A 418 33.14 -1.13 -7.65
N TYR A 419 31.95 -0.59 -7.49
CA TYR A 419 31.47 0.60 -8.18
C TYR A 419 31.22 1.66 -7.11
N PHE A 420 31.74 2.86 -7.35
CA PHE A 420 31.55 4.02 -6.49
C PHE A 420 30.85 5.10 -7.28
N LEU A 421 29.80 5.69 -6.73
CA LEU A 421 29.00 6.71 -7.40
C LEU A 421 29.20 8.06 -6.72
N ARG A 422 29.21 9.12 -7.53
CA ARG A 422 29.15 10.50 -7.05
C ARG A 422 28.45 11.36 -8.10
N GLY A 423 27.33 11.96 -7.73
CA GLY A 423 26.47 12.70 -8.65
C GLY A 423 25.94 11.79 -9.77
N GLN A 424 26.24 12.14 -11.01
CA GLN A 424 25.84 11.38 -12.20
C GLN A 424 26.95 10.45 -12.71
N ASP A 425 28.10 10.45 -12.03
CA ASP A 425 29.29 9.74 -12.43
C ASP A 425 29.54 8.52 -11.55
N TYR A 426 30.22 7.52 -12.10
CA TYR A 426 30.68 6.36 -11.36
C TYR A 426 32.13 5.98 -11.71
N TRP A 427 32.81 5.37 -10.75
CA TRP A 427 34.18 4.86 -10.83
C TRP A 427 34.16 3.35 -10.62
N LYS A 428 34.71 2.59 -11.57
CA LYS A 428 34.89 1.14 -11.42
C LYS A 428 36.26 0.83 -10.83
N PHE A 429 36.28 0.16 -9.70
CA PHE A 429 37.45 -0.13 -8.90
C PHE A 429 37.86 -1.60 -9.02
N ASP A 430 39.15 -1.81 -9.34
CA ASP A 430 39.75 -3.13 -9.47
C ASP A 430 40.17 -3.66 -8.08
N PRO A 431 39.61 -4.81 -7.64
CA PRO A 431 39.92 -5.37 -6.33
C PRO A 431 41.33 -5.94 -6.22
N VAL A 432 41.97 -6.29 -7.34
CA VAL A 432 43.32 -6.85 -7.39
C VAL A 432 44.36 -5.74 -7.41
N GLN A 433 44.16 -4.74 -8.25
CA GLN A 433 45.09 -3.63 -8.40
C GLN A 433 44.90 -2.53 -7.33
N VAL A 434 43.77 -2.58 -6.61
CA VAL A 434 43.40 -1.61 -5.56
C VAL A 434 43.46 -0.17 -6.10
N LYS A 435 42.93 0.01 -7.32
CA LYS A 435 42.80 1.30 -7.98
C LYS A 435 41.59 1.34 -8.90
N VAL A 436 41.09 2.53 -9.17
CA VAL A 436 40.12 2.76 -10.24
C VAL A 436 40.73 2.40 -11.60
N LEU A 437 39.92 1.76 -12.44
CA LEU A 437 40.28 1.40 -13.81
C LEU A 437 40.46 2.65 -14.67
N GLU A 438 41.31 2.56 -15.70
CA GLU A 438 41.45 3.64 -16.67
C GLU A 438 40.16 3.83 -17.48
N GLY A 439 39.86 5.09 -17.84
CA GLY A 439 38.63 5.44 -18.56
C GLY A 439 37.41 5.77 -17.69
N TYR A 440 37.59 5.92 -16.37
CA TYR A 440 36.59 6.39 -15.42
C TYR A 440 36.97 7.79 -14.87
N PRO A 441 36.00 8.64 -14.49
CA PRO A 441 34.57 8.36 -14.35
C PRO A 441 33.80 8.18 -15.66
N ARG A 442 32.68 7.46 -15.59
CA ARG A 442 31.68 7.34 -16.67
C ARG A 442 30.30 7.72 -16.14
N GLN A 443 29.38 8.04 -17.03
CA GLN A 443 28.02 8.43 -16.63
C GLN A 443 27.13 7.22 -16.33
N VAL A 444 26.43 7.29 -15.20
CA VAL A 444 25.48 6.25 -14.75
C VAL A 444 24.31 6.13 -15.74
N SER A 445 23.76 7.26 -16.20
CA SER A 445 22.63 7.31 -17.13
C SER A 445 22.90 6.56 -18.44
N GLN A 446 24.10 6.72 -19.01
CA GLN A 446 24.47 6.07 -20.28
C GLN A 446 24.67 4.56 -20.10
N ASP A 447 25.42 4.15 -19.09
CA ASP A 447 25.88 2.76 -18.97
C ASP A 447 24.88 1.84 -18.27
N PHE A 448 24.06 2.35 -17.34
CA PHE A 448 23.07 1.56 -16.60
C PHE A 448 21.65 1.72 -17.12
N PHE A 449 21.31 2.90 -17.67
CA PHE A 449 19.95 3.21 -18.11
C PHE A 449 19.82 3.38 -19.63
N GLY A 450 20.92 3.28 -20.38
CA GLY A 450 20.90 3.32 -21.85
C GLY A 450 20.51 4.67 -22.42
N CYS A 451 20.69 5.75 -21.65
CA CYS A 451 20.34 7.10 -22.07
C CYS A 451 21.28 7.58 -23.18
N THR A 452 20.74 8.29 -24.17
CA THR A 452 21.55 8.94 -25.20
C THR A 452 22.31 10.12 -24.59
N PRO A 453 23.58 10.35 -24.95
CA PRO A 453 24.31 11.52 -24.48
C PRO A 453 23.56 12.79 -24.89
N SER A 454 23.32 13.69 -23.93
CA SER A 454 22.78 15.02 -24.21
C SER A 454 23.79 15.75 -25.11
N SER A 455 23.38 16.00 -26.36
CA SER A 455 24.16 16.71 -27.38
C SER A 455 24.38 18.18 -27.04
#